data_AF-A0A845Z342-F1
#
_entry.id   AF-A0A845Z342-F1
#
_cell.length_a   1.000
_cell.length_b   1.000
_cell.length_c   1.000
_cell.angle_alpha   90.00
_cell.angle_beta   90.00
_cell.angle_gamma   90.00
#
_symmetry.space_group_name_H-M   'P 1'
#
loop_
_entity.id
_entity.type
_entity.pdbx_description
1 polymer ?
#
loop_
_entity_poly.entity_id
_entity_poly.type
_entity_poly.pdbx_seq_one_letter_code
_entity_poly.pdbx_strand_id
1 'polypeptide(L)'
;AIKGRLTTEEEANQKLIAAKKSAQLAETREVVAQFPESWKNVYSSWADALDKISSIPPQTTAYLEAKNLLPQYEQKLQLAEERRIVEQIGEEYYNQAINYAKQAEVFETKDNWQEAVEYWQNALNSAEEVPNNSSYFSKAKPLIKSYETILKIAQANQRFLDTIAKARQDLSKTCKGTPKICEYSITKDLITVRLTSDYVDKIKKTAKELQGNKDQKSLTQLEKHLKTLQIALKAISNNAKIPLEVYNPQGLKVAAHIPNS
;
A
#
# COMPACT_ATOMS: atom_id res chain seq x y z
N ALA A 1 7.42 -33.41 66.20
CA ALA A 1 8.40 -32.39 65.73
C ALA A 1 9.33 -32.93 64.64
N ILE A 2 10.07 -34.03 64.86
CA ILE A 2 11.07 -34.55 63.89
C ILE A 2 10.43 -35.04 62.58
N LYS A 3 9.35 -35.82 62.64
CA LYS A 3 8.64 -36.34 61.44
C LYS A 3 8.11 -35.24 60.52
N GLY A 4 7.56 -34.15 61.08
CA GLY A 4 7.05 -33.01 60.32
C GLY A 4 8.15 -32.17 59.68
N ARG A 5 9.34 -32.09 60.29
CA ARG A 5 10.51 -31.43 59.69
C ARG A 5 11.08 -32.25 58.52
N LEU A 6 11.09 -33.58 58.64
CA LEU A 6 11.56 -34.47 57.58
C LEU A 6 10.68 -34.38 56.32
N THR A 7 9.34 -34.30 56.49
CA THR A 7 8.41 -34.16 55.37
C THR A 7 8.53 -32.81 54.67
N THR A 8 8.66 -31.71 55.42
CA THR A 8 8.87 -30.38 54.81
C THR A 8 10.18 -30.29 54.03
N GLU A 9 11.24 -30.95 54.52
CA GLU A 9 12.53 -31.02 53.84
C GLU A 9 12.45 -31.82 52.52
N GLU A 10 11.75 -32.95 52.55
CA GLU A 10 11.53 -33.78 51.35
C GLU A 10 10.69 -33.06 50.30
N GLU A 11 9.59 -32.42 50.71
CA GLU A 11 8.73 -31.62 49.82
C GLU A 11 9.50 -30.44 49.19
N ALA A 12 10.34 -29.74 49.96
CA ALA A 12 11.15 -28.64 49.45
C ALA A 12 12.17 -29.11 48.41
N ASN A 13 12.82 -30.26 48.64
CA ASN A 13 13.73 -30.86 47.67
C ASN A 13 13.01 -31.30 46.39
N GLN A 14 11.81 -31.89 46.51
CA GLN A 14 10.99 -32.25 45.35
C GLN A 14 10.58 -31.02 44.53
N LYS A 15 10.19 -29.92 45.20
CA LYS A 15 9.89 -28.64 44.54
C LYS A 15 11.11 -28.07 43.81
N LEU A 16 12.29 -28.10 44.42
CA LEU A 16 13.53 -27.63 43.80
C LEU A 16 13.87 -28.46 42.54
N ILE A 17 13.75 -29.79 42.61
CA ILE A 17 13.94 -30.68 41.46
C ILE A 17 12.92 -30.37 40.37
N ALA A 18 11.65 -30.19 40.73
CA ALA A 18 10.59 -29.88 39.78
C ALA A 18 10.81 -28.51 39.10
N ALA A 19 11.25 -27.50 39.86
CA ALA A 19 11.58 -26.18 39.34
C ALA A 19 12.70 -26.25 38.30
N LYS A 20 13.80 -26.96 38.62
CA LYS A 20 14.92 -27.18 37.70
C LYS A 20 14.51 -27.92 36.42
N LYS A 21 13.64 -28.93 36.53
CA LYS A 21 13.09 -29.64 35.36
C LYS A 21 12.25 -28.73 34.49
N SER A 22 11.40 -27.89 35.07
CA SER A 22 10.60 -26.90 34.33
C SER A 22 11.48 -25.87 33.64
N ALA A 23 12.55 -25.40 34.30
CA ALA A 23 13.54 -24.50 33.70
C ALA A 23 14.27 -25.16 32.53
N GLN A 24 14.75 -26.40 32.68
CA GLN A 24 15.39 -27.14 31.60
C GLN A 24 14.46 -27.35 30.38
N LEU A 25 13.18 -27.61 30.63
CA LEU A 25 12.17 -27.67 29.57
C LEU A 25 12.00 -26.32 28.88
N ALA A 26 12.00 -25.22 29.64
CA ALA A 26 11.93 -23.87 29.11
C ALA A 26 13.12 -23.57 28.19
N GLU A 27 14.34 -23.88 28.62
CA GLU A 27 15.58 -23.74 27.82
C GLU A 27 15.51 -24.57 26.54
N THR A 28 15.04 -25.81 26.63
CA THR A 28 14.89 -26.69 25.45
C THR A 28 13.89 -26.11 24.45
N ARG A 29 12.77 -25.55 24.94
CA ARG A 29 11.77 -24.88 24.10
C ARG A 29 12.32 -23.58 23.48
N GLU A 30 13.12 -22.82 24.24
CA GLU A 30 13.74 -21.57 23.81
C GLU A 30 14.60 -21.78 22.56
N VAL A 31 15.36 -22.88 22.50
CA VAL A 31 16.23 -23.23 21.36
C VAL A 31 15.47 -23.35 20.03
N VAL A 32 14.21 -23.80 20.07
CA VAL A 32 13.42 -24.08 18.86
C VAL A 32 12.27 -23.09 18.65
N ALA A 33 12.08 -22.13 19.57
CA ALA A 33 10.98 -21.18 19.51
C ALA A 33 11.19 -20.13 18.42
N GLN A 34 10.21 -20.00 17.53
CA GLN A 34 10.24 -19.07 16.39
C GLN A 34 8.99 -18.20 16.32
N PHE A 35 7.83 -18.73 16.73
CA PHE A 35 6.52 -18.09 16.56
C PHE A 35 5.89 -17.76 17.93
N PRO A 36 4.88 -16.88 17.98
CA PRO A 36 4.26 -16.44 19.24
C PRO A 36 3.81 -17.59 20.13
N GLU A 37 3.17 -18.61 19.57
CA GLU A 37 2.70 -19.76 20.35
C GLU A 37 3.86 -20.60 20.92
N SER A 38 4.99 -20.70 20.21
CA SER A 38 6.17 -21.36 20.76
C SER A 38 6.80 -20.56 21.90
N TRP A 39 6.85 -19.22 21.81
CA TRP A 39 7.34 -18.36 22.90
C TRP A 39 6.40 -18.32 24.10
N LYS A 40 5.09 -18.43 23.89
CA LYS A 40 4.12 -18.63 24.96
C LYS A 40 4.39 -19.92 25.74
N ASN A 41 4.78 -21.00 25.06
CA ASN A 41 5.16 -22.26 25.73
C ASN A 41 6.48 -22.13 26.52
N VAL A 42 7.43 -21.32 26.05
CA VAL A 42 8.66 -20.98 26.79
C VAL A 42 8.31 -20.19 28.06
N TYR A 43 7.48 -19.15 27.91
CA TYR A 43 6.98 -18.34 29.02
C TYR A 43 6.28 -19.20 30.08
N SER A 44 5.34 -20.07 29.67
CA SER A 44 4.64 -20.95 30.61
C SER A 44 5.57 -21.89 31.37
N SER A 45 6.65 -22.39 30.73
CA SER A 45 7.64 -23.24 31.41
C SER A 45 8.48 -22.46 32.42
N TRP A 46 8.88 -21.22 32.10
CA TRP A 46 9.57 -20.35 33.07
C TRP A 46 8.66 -19.93 34.22
N ALA A 47 7.39 -19.64 33.95
CA ALA A 47 6.41 -19.27 34.98
C ALA A 47 6.19 -20.43 35.97
N ASP A 48 6.06 -21.65 35.45
CA ASP A 48 5.95 -22.88 36.25
C ASP A 48 7.23 -23.17 37.06
N ALA A 49 8.42 -22.93 36.49
CA ALA A 49 9.67 -23.01 37.24
C ALA A 49 9.73 -22.01 38.40
N LEU A 50 9.27 -20.76 38.15
CA LEU A 50 9.26 -19.68 39.12
C LEU A 50 8.24 -19.91 40.25
N ASP A 51 7.04 -20.41 39.94
CA ASP A 51 6.03 -20.78 40.94
C ASP A 51 6.55 -21.87 41.89
N LYS A 52 7.17 -22.92 41.32
CA LYS A 52 7.76 -24.01 42.11
C LYS A 52 8.88 -23.52 43.02
N ILE A 53 9.82 -22.72 42.50
CA ILE A 53 11.00 -22.29 43.24
C ILE A 53 10.68 -21.24 44.32
N SER A 54 9.70 -20.36 44.07
CA SER A 54 9.27 -19.33 45.03
C SER A 54 8.47 -19.93 46.20
N SER A 55 7.88 -21.12 46.02
CA SER A 55 7.12 -21.82 47.07
C SER A 55 7.99 -22.66 48.03
N ILE A 56 9.32 -22.59 47.94
CA ILE A 56 10.25 -23.33 48.81
C ILE A 56 10.42 -22.60 50.16
N PRO A 57 10.17 -23.26 51.31
CA PRO A 57 10.21 -22.58 52.61
C PRO A 57 11.64 -22.18 53.04
N PRO A 58 11.84 -20.97 53.64
CA PRO A 58 13.15 -20.48 54.08
C PRO A 58 13.93 -21.33 55.07
N GLN A 59 13.25 -22.24 55.77
CA GLN A 59 13.81 -23.06 56.86
C GLN A 59 14.38 -24.40 56.36
N THR A 60 14.33 -24.65 55.04
CA THR A 60 14.76 -25.90 54.40
C THR A 60 16.15 -25.78 53.81
N THR A 61 16.85 -26.90 53.64
CA THR A 61 18.20 -26.87 53.04
C THR A 61 18.17 -26.49 51.55
N ALA A 62 17.07 -26.79 50.86
CA ALA A 62 16.83 -26.40 49.47
C ALA A 62 16.72 -24.88 49.24
N TYR A 63 16.41 -24.10 50.29
CA TYR A 63 16.11 -22.68 50.15
C TYR A 63 17.28 -21.83 49.66
N LEU A 64 18.51 -22.12 50.10
CA LEU A 64 19.67 -21.33 49.70
C LEU A 64 19.89 -21.40 48.18
N GLU A 65 19.75 -22.60 47.61
CA GLU A 65 19.83 -22.80 46.17
C GLU A 65 18.65 -22.15 45.45
N ALA A 66 17.43 -22.32 45.98
CA ALA A 66 16.23 -21.68 45.44
C ALA A 66 16.39 -20.15 45.33
N LYS A 67 16.89 -19.51 46.40
CA LYS A 67 17.16 -18.07 46.46
C LYS A 67 18.18 -17.61 45.42
N ASN A 68 19.18 -18.44 45.11
CA ASN A 68 20.22 -18.09 44.13
C ASN A 68 19.72 -18.22 42.67
N LEU A 69 18.78 -19.12 42.42
CA LEU A 69 18.19 -19.36 41.08
C LEU A 69 17.04 -18.40 40.77
N LEU A 70 16.32 -17.93 41.78
CA LEU A 70 15.12 -17.11 41.62
C LEU A 70 15.32 -15.87 40.73
N PRO A 71 16.37 -15.04 40.90
CA PRO A 71 16.60 -13.88 40.02
C PRO A 71 16.83 -14.26 38.56
N GLN A 72 17.46 -15.41 38.31
CA GLN A 72 17.72 -15.90 36.94
C GLN A 72 16.41 -16.34 36.28
N TYR A 73 15.52 -17.00 37.02
CA TYR A 73 14.24 -17.47 36.51
C TYR A 73 13.29 -16.29 36.24
N GLU A 74 13.30 -15.26 37.10
CA GLU A 74 12.56 -14.02 36.87
C GLU A 74 13.02 -13.31 35.59
N GLN A 75 14.35 -13.15 35.40
CA GLN A 75 14.90 -12.56 34.20
C GLN A 75 14.52 -13.35 32.93
N LYS A 76 14.62 -14.69 33.00
CA LYS A 76 14.29 -15.57 31.89
C LYS A 76 12.80 -15.53 31.52
N LEU A 77 11.91 -15.46 32.52
CA LEU A 77 10.49 -15.26 32.29
C LEU A 77 10.19 -13.94 31.57
N GLN A 78 10.83 -12.85 32.01
CA GLN A 78 10.68 -11.55 31.38
C GLN A 78 11.14 -11.57 29.91
N LEU A 79 12.32 -12.13 29.64
CA LEU A 79 12.85 -12.24 28.28
C LEU A 79 11.93 -13.08 27.37
N ALA A 80 11.36 -14.17 27.90
CA ALA A 80 10.42 -14.99 27.16
C ALA A 80 9.15 -14.22 26.79
N GLU A 81 8.64 -13.37 27.70
CA GLU A 81 7.48 -12.52 27.44
C GLU A 81 7.77 -11.43 26.42
N GLU A 82 8.88 -10.70 26.58
CA GLU A 82 9.32 -9.69 25.62
C GLU A 82 9.44 -10.28 24.22
N ARG A 83 10.04 -11.47 24.11
CA ARG A 83 10.19 -12.16 22.84
C ARG A 83 8.85 -12.62 22.27
N ARG A 84 7.94 -13.12 23.09
CA ARG A 84 6.57 -13.47 22.68
C ARG A 84 5.85 -12.26 22.08
N ILE A 85 5.95 -11.09 22.70
CA ILE A 85 5.34 -9.84 22.24
C ILE A 85 5.93 -9.41 20.89
N VAL A 86 7.26 -9.43 20.75
CA VAL A 86 7.91 -9.09 19.48
C VAL A 86 7.43 -9.99 18.34
N GLU A 87 7.34 -11.30 18.57
CA GLU A 87 6.85 -12.20 17.53
C GLU A 87 5.38 -12.00 17.22
N GLN A 88 4.55 -11.65 18.22
CA GLN A 88 3.13 -11.40 18.02
C GLN A 88 2.92 -10.15 17.15
N ILE A 89 3.63 -9.06 17.46
CA ILE A 89 3.61 -7.83 16.67
C ILE A 89 4.12 -8.10 15.25
N GLY A 90 5.21 -8.87 15.11
CA GLY A 90 5.75 -9.23 13.82
C GLY A 90 4.78 -10.06 12.97
N GLU A 91 4.08 -11.02 13.56
CA GLU A 91 3.04 -11.80 12.89
C GLU A 91 1.87 -10.92 12.44
N GLU A 92 1.39 -10.05 13.32
CA GLU A 92 0.26 -9.17 13.06
C GLU A 92 0.53 -8.25 11.87
N TYR A 93 1.62 -7.50 11.91
CA TYR A 93 1.98 -6.57 10.83
C TYR A 93 2.30 -7.29 9.52
N TYR A 94 2.96 -8.44 9.59
CA TYR A 94 3.20 -9.26 8.40
C TYR A 94 1.88 -9.70 7.74
N ASN A 95 0.93 -10.19 8.52
CA ASN A 95 -0.36 -10.63 8.02
C ASN A 95 -1.21 -9.46 7.48
N GLN A 96 -1.18 -8.31 8.16
CA GLN A 96 -1.82 -7.08 7.68
C GLN A 96 -1.25 -6.65 6.32
N ALA A 97 0.09 -6.67 6.17
CA ALA A 97 0.77 -6.33 4.93
C ALA A 97 0.31 -7.22 3.75
N ILE A 98 0.21 -8.54 3.97
CA ILE A 98 -0.28 -9.49 2.97
C ILE A 98 -1.75 -9.24 2.62
N ASN A 99 -2.60 -8.99 3.63
CA ASN A 99 -4.01 -8.75 3.39
C ASN A 99 -4.26 -7.46 2.60
N TYR A 100 -3.58 -6.36 2.96
CA TYR A 100 -3.69 -5.11 2.22
C TYR A 100 -3.21 -5.24 0.78
N ALA A 101 -2.09 -5.94 0.55
CA ALA A 101 -1.59 -6.22 -0.80
C ALA A 101 -2.64 -6.96 -1.66
N LYS A 102 -3.28 -7.98 -1.09
CA LYS A 102 -4.34 -8.73 -1.78
C LYS A 102 -5.55 -7.86 -2.11
N GLN A 103 -5.94 -6.94 -1.24
CA GLN A 103 -7.02 -5.98 -1.54
C GLN A 103 -6.60 -5.02 -2.64
N ALA A 104 -5.36 -4.54 -2.62
CA ALA A 104 -4.81 -3.67 -3.66
C ALA A 104 -4.90 -4.34 -5.05
N GLU A 105 -4.45 -5.59 -5.16
CA GLU A 105 -4.54 -6.40 -6.40
C GLU A 105 -5.99 -6.50 -6.90
N VAL A 106 -6.97 -6.71 -6.00
CA VAL A 106 -8.39 -6.74 -6.38
C VAL A 106 -8.85 -5.40 -6.95
N PHE A 107 -8.41 -4.26 -6.39
CA PHE A 107 -8.73 -2.95 -6.94
C PHE A 107 -8.04 -2.68 -8.28
N GLU A 108 -6.80 -3.14 -8.47
CA GLU A 108 -6.11 -3.05 -9.76
C GLU A 108 -6.86 -3.79 -10.87
N THR A 109 -7.37 -5.02 -10.59
CA THR A 109 -8.15 -5.78 -11.59
C THR A 109 -9.46 -5.10 -12.00
N LYS A 110 -9.93 -4.11 -11.22
CA LYS A 110 -11.13 -3.33 -11.49
C LYS A 110 -10.82 -1.95 -12.07
N ASP A 111 -9.57 -1.69 -12.44
CA ASP A 111 -9.06 -0.37 -12.83
C ASP A 111 -9.31 0.73 -11.79
N ASN A 112 -9.52 0.34 -10.52
CA ASN A 112 -9.77 1.28 -9.45
C ASN A 112 -8.46 1.70 -8.77
N TRP A 113 -7.67 2.48 -9.51
CA TRP A 113 -6.29 2.79 -9.15
C TRP A 113 -6.16 3.68 -7.90
N GLN A 114 -7.17 4.47 -7.57
CA GLN A 114 -7.14 5.30 -6.36
C GLN A 114 -7.12 4.42 -5.11
N GLU A 115 -8.05 3.46 -5.00
CA GLU A 115 -8.12 2.50 -3.91
C GLU A 115 -6.91 1.55 -3.94
N ALA A 116 -6.47 1.11 -5.13
CA ALA A 116 -5.26 0.29 -5.24
C ALA A 116 -4.03 0.99 -4.64
N VAL A 117 -3.85 2.30 -4.88
CA VAL A 117 -2.76 3.09 -4.30
C VAL A 117 -2.85 3.14 -2.77
N GLU A 118 -4.05 3.38 -2.23
CA GLU A 118 -4.28 3.41 -0.78
C GLU A 118 -3.91 2.06 -0.13
N TYR A 119 -4.39 0.96 -0.70
CA TYR A 119 -4.11 -0.38 -0.17
C TYR A 119 -2.64 -0.80 -0.33
N TRP A 120 -1.97 -0.43 -1.42
CA TRP A 120 -0.53 -0.67 -1.55
C TRP A 120 0.29 0.15 -0.56
N GLN A 121 -0.12 1.39 -0.26
CA GLN A 121 0.53 2.19 0.78
C GLN A 121 0.35 1.55 2.16
N ASN A 122 -0.85 1.09 2.48
CA ASN A 122 -1.12 0.39 3.75
C ASN A 122 -0.33 -0.93 3.85
N ALA A 123 -0.20 -1.67 2.74
CA ALA A 123 0.60 -2.89 2.68
C ALA A 123 2.09 -2.61 2.93
N LEU A 124 2.63 -1.56 2.32
CA LEU A 124 4.02 -1.11 2.52
C LEU A 124 4.26 -0.70 3.97
N ASN A 125 3.42 0.20 4.50
CA ASN A 125 3.54 0.67 5.89
C ASN A 125 3.51 -0.51 6.88
N SER A 126 2.57 -1.45 6.70
CA SER A 126 2.48 -2.62 7.57
C SER A 126 3.72 -3.52 7.45
N ALA A 127 4.30 -3.68 6.27
CA ALA A 127 5.52 -4.47 6.08
C ALA A 127 6.74 -3.80 6.75
N GLU A 128 6.80 -2.46 6.77
CA GLU A 128 7.86 -1.68 7.42
C GLU A 128 7.77 -1.70 8.95
N GLU A 129 6.56 -1.82 9.51
CA GLU A 129 6.32 -1.92 10.96
C GLU A 129 6.66 -3.30 11.55
N VAL A 130 7.00 -4.30 10.72
CA VAL A 130 7.46 -5.61 11.21
C VAL A 130 8.80 -5.44 11.95
N PRO A 131 8.89 -5.77 13.26
CA PRO A 131 10.09 -5.56 14.04
C PRO A 131 11.30 -6.33 13.47
N ASN A 132 12.45 -5.67 13.35
CA ASN A 132 13.66 -6.25 12.76
C ASN A 132 14.20 -7.50 13.49
N ASN A 133 13.85 -7.64 14.77
CA ASN A 133 14.24 -8.74 15.63
C ASN A 133 13.18 -9.86 15.67
N SER A 134 12.02 -9.71 15.04
CA SER A 134 11.04 -10.79 14.86
C SER A 134 11.50 -11.77 13.79
N SER A 135 11.08 -13.03 13.93
CA SER A 135 11.22 -14.08 12.93
C SER A 135 10.51 -13.75 11.60
N TYR A 136 9.52 -12.86 11.61
CA TYR A 136 8.77 -12.43 10.42
C TYR A 136 9.52 -11.41 9.56
N PHE A 137 10.51 -10.70 10.10
CA PHE A 137 11.22 -9.64 9.36
C PHE A 137 11.91 -10.15 8.10
N SER A 138 12.49 -11.35 8.17
CA SER A 138 13.13 -12.00 7.01
C SER A 138 12.18 -12.18 5.83
N LYS A 139 10.89 -12.42 6.10
CA LYS A 139 9.82 -12.55 5.10
C LYS A 139 9.26 -11.19 4.68
N ALA A 140 9.19 -10.22 5.58
CA ALA A 140 8.69 -8.87 5.29
C ALA A 140 9.66 -8.06 4.39
N LYS A 141 10.97 -8.19 4.63
CA LYS A 141 12.00 -7.43 3.91
C LYS A 141 11.90 -7.48 2.37
N PRO A 142 11.75 -8.65 1.71
CA PRO A 142 11.56 -8.67 0.25
C PRO A 142 10.21 -8.06 -0.18
N LEU A 143 9.17 -8.12 0.66
CA LEU A 143 7.86 -7.53 0.36
C LEU A 143 7.92 -6.00 0.34
N ILE A 144 8.64 -5.37 1.27
CA ILE A 144 8.82 -3.91 1.30
C ILE A 144 9.27 -3.40 -0.08
N LYS A 145 10.35 -3.97 -0.62
CA LYS A 145 10.88 -3.59 -1.95
C LYS A 145 9.88 -3.85 -3.08
N SER A 146 9.14 -4.95 -3.00
CA SER A 146 8.12 -5.30 -3.98
C SER A 146 6.98 -4.28 -3.96
N TYR A 147 6.46 -3.97 -2.77
CA TYR A 147 5.32 -3.08 -2.57
C TYR A 147 5.68 -1.63 -2.92
N GLU A 148 6.88 -1.16 -2.61
CA GLU A 148 7.39 0.14 -3.10
C GLU A 148 7.32 0.25 -4.63
N THR A 149 7.67 -0.84 -5.33
CA THR A 149 7.70 -0.87 -6.78
C THR A 149 6.28 -0.88 -7.34
N ILE A 150 5.40 -1.72 -6.80
CA ILE A 150 4.02 -1.84 -7.26
C ILE A 150 3.23 -0.57 -6.93
N LEU A 151 3.42 0.03 -5.76
CA LEU A 151 2.82 1.31 -5.38
C LEU A 151 3.14 2.41 -6.41
N LYS A 152 4.40 2.49 -6.87
CA LYS A 152 4.79 3.46 -7.92
C LYS A 152 4.05 3.21 -9.24
N ILE A 153 3.82 1.95 -9.60
CA ILE A 153 3.05 1.57 -10.79
C ILE A 153 1.59 1.99 -10.63
N ALA A 154 0.96 1.66 -9.49
CA ALA A 154 -0.41 2.04 -9.19
C ALA A 154 -0.61 3.57 -9.22
N GLN A 155 0.32 4.32 -8.63
CA GLN A 155 0.32 5.79 -8.65
C GLN A 155 0.45 6.35 -10.08
N ALA A 156 1.27 5.72 -10.94
CA ALA A 156 1.40 6.13 -12.33
C ALA A 156 0.09 5.91 -13.10
N ASN A 157 -0.57 4.77 -12.89
CA ASN A 157 -1.87 4.47 -13.51
C ASN A 157 -2.97 5.42 -13.03
N GLN A 158 -3.02 5.72 -11.72
CA GLN A 158 -3.97 6.70 -11.18
C GLN A 158 -3.78 8.07 -11.82
N ARG A 159 -2.54 8.60 -11.84
CA ARG A 159 -2.24 9.90 -12.48
C ARG A 159 -2.62 9.92 -13.95
N PHE A 160 -2.45 8.80 -14.64
CA PHE A 160 -2.83 8.67 -16.04
C PHE A 160 -4.37 8.74 -16.21
N LEU A 161 -5.15 8.08 -15.36
CA LEU A 161 -6.61 8.20 -15.39
C LEU A 161 -7.09 9.62 -15.08
N ASP A 162 -6.50 10.29 -14.10
CA ASP A 162 -6.82 11.69 -13.77
C ASP A 162 -6.57 12.60 -14.98
N THR A 163 -5.47 12.36 -15.68
CA THR A 163 -5.08 13.07 -16.89
C THR A 163 -6.12 12.87 -18.01
N ILE A 164 -6.59 11.63 -18.22
CA ILE A 164 -7.66 11.35 -19.19
C ILE A 164 -8.98 12.03 -18.78
N ALA A 165 -9.37 11.93 -17.51
CA ALA A 165 -10.60 12.55 -17.01
C ALA A 165 -10.58 14.08 -17.25
N LYS A 166 -9.44 14.71 -16.98
CA LYS A 166 -9.22 16.13 -17.24
C LYS A 166 -9.30 16.48 -18.73
N ALA A 167 -8.63 15.70 -19.59
CA ALA A 167 -8.68 15.90 -21.04
C ALA A 167 -10.11 15.75 -21.59
N ARG A 168 -10.89 14.79 -21.09
CA ARG A 168 -12.32 14.65 -21.44
C ARG A 168 -13.13 15.87 -21.05
N GLN A 169 -12.92 16.40 -19.85
CA GLN A 169 -13.60 17.61 -19.38
C GLN A 169 -13.28 18.81 -20.27
N ASP A 170 -12.01 18.99 -20.62
CA ASP A 170 -11.56 20.12 -21.42
C ASP A 170 -12.03 20.00 -22.88
N LEU A 171 -11.98 18.81 -23.49
CA LEU A 171 -12.57 18.57 -24.82
C LEU A 171 -14.08 18.76 -24.84
N SER A 172 -14.79 18.35 -23.79
CA SER A 172 -16.24 18.59 -23.66
C SER A 172 -16.56 20.09 -23.74
N LYS A 173 -15.75 20.93 -23.10
CA LYS A 173 -15.89 22.39 -23.14
C LYS A 173 -15.47 22.97 -24.50
N THR A 174 -14.34 22.53 -25.05
CA THR A 174 -13.79 23.03 -26.32
C THR A 174 -14.66 22.64 -27.53
N CYS A 175 -15.24 21.44 -27.52
CA CYS A 175 -16.11 20.96 -28.59
C CYS A 175 -17.57 21.42 -28.46
N LYS A 176 -17.92 22.10 -27.36
CA LYS A 176 -19.25 22.69 -27.16
C LYS A 176 -19.43 23.91 -28.07
N GLY A 177 -20.62 24.04 -28.65
CA GLY A 177 -20.99 25.19 -29.47
C GLY A 177 -22.36 25.00 -30.11
N THR A 178 -22.86 26.06 -30.76
CA THR A 178 -24.07 26.01 -31.59
C THR A 178 -23.72 26.52 -33.00
N PRO A 179 -23.52 25.63 -33.98
CA PRO A 179 -23.60 24.16 -33.90
C PRO A 179 -22.44 23.53 -33.09
N LYS A 180 -22.63 22.27 -32.66
CA LYS A 180 -21.59 21.48 -31.96
C LYS A 180 -20.32 21.47 -32.81
N ILE A 181 -19.16 21.76 -32.22
CA ILE A 181 -17.92 21.99 -32.98
C ILE A 181 -17.28 20.66 -33.40
N CYS A 182 -17.16 19.73 -32.45
CA CYS A 182 -16.49 18.46 -32.67
C CYS A 182 -17.05 17.31 -31.82
N GLU A 183 -16.71 16.10 -32.24
CA GLU A 183 -16.79 14.87 -31.47
C GLU A 183 -15.38 14.39 -31.15
N TYR A 184 -15.22 13.61 -30.09
CA TYR A 184 -13.90 13.19 -29.66
C TYR A 184 -13.89 11.80 -29.02
N SER A 185 -12.73 11.16 -29.07
CA SER A 185 -12.40 9.97 -28.30
C SER A 185 -10.99 10.11 -27.73
N ILE A 186 -10.75 9.45 -26.60
CA ILE A 186 -9.46 9.49 -25.91
C ILE A 186 -9.08 8.06 -25.54
N THR A 187 -7.90 7.65 -25.99
CA THR A 187 -7.20 6.45 -25.56
C THR A 187 -5.89 6.84 -24.89
N LYS A 188 -5.12 5.86 -24.39
CA LYS A 188 -3.79 6.12 -23.82
C LYS A 188 -2.78 6.64 -24.84
N ASP A 189 -2.97 6.31 -26.11
CA ASP A 189 -1.99 6.59 -27.16
C ASP A 189 -2.42 7.75 -28.07
N LEU A 190 -3.71 8.07 -28.11
CA LEU A 190 -4.25 9.05 -29.05
C LEU A 190 -5.53 9.72 -28.55
N ILE A 191 -5.56 11.05 -28.69
CA ILE A 191 -6.77 11.88 -28.70
C ILE A 191 -7.19 12.05 -30.16
N THR A 192 -8.42 11.66 -30.47
CA THR A 192 -9.01 11.87 -31.80
C THR A 192 -10.12 12.90 -31.69
N VAL A 193 -10.06 13.93 -32.52
CA VAL A 193 -11.10 14.97 -32.64
C VAL A 193 -11.63 14.98 -34.06
N ARG A 194 -12.95 14.91 -34.23
CA ARG A 194 -13.62 15.01 -35.54
C ARG A 194 -14.50 16.24 -35.56
N LEU A 195 -14.24 17.17 -36.48
CA LEU A 195 -15.10 18.33 -36.70
C LEU A 195 -16.47 17.87 -37.24
N THR A 196 -17.56 18.48 -36.77
CA THR A 196 -18.91 18.16 -37.25
C THR A 196 -19.17 18.80 -38.62
N SER A 197 -20.10 18.22 -39.41
CA SER A 197 -20.46 18.81 -40.71
C SER A 197 -21.03 20.22 -40.53
N ASP A 198 -21.98 20.39 -39.61
CA ASP A 198 -22.64 21.67 -39.36
C ASP A 198 -21.65 22.79 -39.02
N TYR A 199 -20.64 22.49 -38.21
CA TYR A 199 -19.60 23.46 -37.86
C TYR A 199 -18.76 23.83 -39.07
N VAL A 200 -18.29 22.83 -39.84
CA VAL A 200 -17.49 23.07 -41.04
C VAL A 200 -18.29 23.81 -42.11
N ASP A 201 -19.56 23.49 -42.29
CA ASP A 201 -20.44 24.12 -43.28
C ASP A 201 -20.76 25.57 -42.88
N LYS A 202 -20.94 25.85 -41.57
CA LYS A 202 -21.06 27.22 -41.05
C LYS A 202 -19.80 28.03 -41.35
N ILE A 203 -18.61 27.49 -41.10
CA ILE A 203 -17.35 28.17 -41.43
C ILE A 203 -17.26 28.47 -42.93
N LYS A 204 -17.55 27.48 -43.79
CA LYS A 204 -17.50 27.66 -45.25
C LYS A 204 -18.49 28.72 -45.72
N LYS A 205 -19.71 28.73 -45.17
CA LYS A 205 -20.74 29.72 -45.50
C LYS A 205 -20.28 31.12 -45.09
N THR A 206 -19.83 31.29 -43.84
CA THR A 206 -19.32 32.57 -43.34
C THR A 206 -18.12 33.05 -44.17
N ALA A 207 -17.18 32.16 -44.53
CA ALA A 207 -16.04 32.54 -45.38
C ALA A 207 -16.48 33.02 -46.77
N LYS A 208 -17.45 32.35 -47.42
CA LYS A 208 -17.99 32.75 -48.73
C LYS A 208 -18.70 34.11 -48.68
N GLU A 209 -19.51 34.36 -47.66
CA GLU A 209 -20.22 35.63 -47.47
C GLU A 209 -19.25 36.81 -47.31
N LEU A 210 -18.11 36.58 -46.65
CA LEU A 210 -17.11 37.62 -46.39
C LEU A 210 -16.25 37.97 -47.60
N GLN A 211 -16.03 37.03 -48.53
CA GLN A 211 -15.31 37.29 -49.78
C GLN A 211 -16.06 38.27 -50.71
N GLY A 212 -17.39 38.31 -50.65
CA GLY A 212 -18.22 39.24 -51.44
C GLY A 212 -18.29 40.67 -50.90
N ASN A 213 -18.11 40.86 -49.59
CA ASN A 213 -18.42 42.12 -48.89
C ASN A 213 -17.19 42.94 -48.42
N LYS A 214 -15.95 42.46 -48.60
CA LYS A 214 -14.70 43.11 -48.13
C LYS A 214 -14.71 43.48 -46.62
N ASP A 215 -15.47 42.78 -45.79
CA ASP A 215 -15.52 43.03 -44.34
C ASP A 215 -14.33 42.36 -43.62
N GLN A 216 -13.24 43.13 -43.53
CA GLN A 216 -11.98 42.73 -42.91
C GLN A 216 -12.13 42.33 -41.43
N LYS A 217 -13.05 42.98 -40.69
CA LYS A 217 -13.22 42.75 -39.23
C LYS A 217 -13.80 41.36 -38.97
N SER A 218 -14.80 40.97 -39.74
CA SER A 218 -15.45 39.66 -39.62
C SER A 218 -14.55 38.51 -40.08
N LEU A 219 -13.68 38.74 -41.09
CA LEU A 219 -12.63 37.78 -41.47
C LEU A 219 -11.65 37.54 -40.32
N THR A 220 -11.19 38.62 -39.67
CA THR A 220 -10.26 38.54 -38.53
C THR A 220 -10.87 37.78 -37.35
N GLN A 221 -12.18 37.94 -37.10
CA GLN A 221 -12.89 37.23 -36.05
C GLN A 221 -12.99 35.71 -36.32
N LEU A 222 -13.25 35.32 -37.58
CA LEU A 222 -13.28 33.92 -37.99
C LEU A 222 -11.90 33.27 -37.81
N GLU A 223 -10.84 33.93 -38.29
CA GLU A 223 -9.46 33.46 -38.10
C GLU A 223 -9.10 33.33 -36.62
N LYS A 224 -9.47 34.32 -35.81
CA LYS A 224 -9.26 34.28 -34.35
C LYS A 224 -9.98 33.12 -33.71
N HIS A 225 -11.21 32.82 -34.13
CA HIS A 225 -11.96 31.67 -33.62
C HIS A 225 -11.27 30.34 -33.95
N LEU A 226 -10.87 30.13 -35.20
CA LEU A 226 -10.16 28.91 -35.63
C LEU A 226 -8.80 28.75 -34.92
N LYS A 227 -8.05 29.84 -34.78
CA LYS A 227 -6.79 29.86 -34.04
C LYS A 227 -6.98 29.53 -32.56
N THR A 228 -8.04 30.05 -31.94
CA THR A 228 -8.37 29.75 -30.54
C THR A 228 -8.71 28.27 -30.35
N LEU A 229 -9.50 27.69 -31.26
CA LEU A 229 -9.80 26.26 -31.25
C LEU A 229 -8.52 25.43 -31.39
N GLN A 230 -7.66 25.77 -32.35
CA GLN A 230 -6.39 25.08 -32.57
C GLN A 230 -5.50 25.12 -31.31
N ILE A 231 -5.35 26.29 -30.69
CA ILE A 231 -4.55 26.47 -29.47
C ILE A 231 -5.13 25.63 -28.33
N ALA A 232 -6.45 25.66 -28.13
CA ALA A 232 -7.11 24.90 -27.08
C ALA A 232 -6.88 23.38 -27.26
N LEU A 233 -7.05 22.86 -28.46
CA LEU A 233 -6.82 21.43 -28.74
C LEU A 233 -5.35 21.01 -28.52
N LYS A 234 -4.38 21.84 -28.96
CA LYS A 234 -2.96 21.60 -28.69
C LYS A 234 -2.64 21.64 -27.20
N ALA A 235 -3.22 22.59 -26.46
CA ALA A 235 -3.03 22.69 -25.02
C ALA A 235 -3.57 21.45 -24.28
N ILE A 236 -4.74 20.95 -24.68
CA ILE A 236 -5.31 19.70 -24.14
C ILE A 236 -4.36 18.53 -24.38
N SER A 237 -3.84 18.38 -25.59
CA SER A 237 -2.86 17.33 -25.94
C SER A 237 -1.57 17.45 -25.13
N ASN A 238 -1.01 18.66 -25.02
CA ASN A 238 0.20 18.91 -24.23
C ASN A 238 0.01 18.57 -22.75
N ASN A 239 -1.10 19.03 -22.15
CA ASN A 239 -1.41 18.78 -20.75
C ASN A 239 -1.64 17.28 -20.50
N ALA A 240 -2.29 16.60 -21.45
CA ALA A 240 -2.54 15.16 -21.35
C ALA A 240 -1.28 14.32 -21.62
N LYS A 241 -0.27 14.89 -22.30
CA LYS A 241 0.86 14.16 -22.88
C LYS A 241 0.42 13.03 -23.82
N ILE A 242 -0.73 13.20 -24.48
CA ILE A 242 -1.27 12.25 -25.46
C ILE A 242 -1.30 12.93 -26.83
N PRO A 243 -0.73 12.32 -27.88
CA PRO A 243 -0.86 12.79 -29.26
C PRO A 243 -2.29 13.14 -29.65
N LEU A 244 -2.44 14.15 -30.50
CA LEU A 244 -3.74 14.59 -31.02
C LEU A 244 -3.77 14.46 -32.53
N GLU A 245 -4.87 13.93 -33.04
CA GLU A 245 -5.23 14.01 -34.45
C GLU A 245 -6.61 14.63 -34.63
N VAL A 246 -6.71 15.53 -35.62
CA VAL A 246 -7.93 16.23 -35.98
C VAL A 246 -8.37 15.80 -37.37
N TYR A 247 -9.64 15.44 -37.48
CA TYR A 247 -10.28 14.93 -38.68
C TYR A 247 -11.42 15.85 -39.13
N ASN A 248 -11.60 15.96 -40.44
CA ASN A 248 -12.78 16.62 -41.01
C ASN A 248 -14.03 15.71 -40.96
N PRO A 249 -15.21 16.22 -41.34
CA PRO A 249 -16.44 15.42 -41.34
C PRO A 249 -16.38 14.18 -42.26
N GLN A 250 -15.48 14.15 -43.24
CA GLN A 250 -15.27 13.00 -44.15
C GLN A 250 -14.30 11.95 -43.59
N GLY A 251 -13.71 12.19 -42.42
CA GLY A 251 -12.73 11.28 -41.81
C GLY A 251 -11.30 11.44 -42.37
N LEU A 252 -11.02 12.53 -43.10
CA LEU A 252 -9.67 12.85 -43.53
C LEU A 252 -8.95 13.63 -42.42
N LYS A 253 -7.72 13.22 -42.11
CA LYS A 253 -6.85 13.94 -41.17
C LYS A 253 -6.51 15.32 -41.73
N VAL A 254 -6.79 16.36 -40.95
CA VAL A 254 -6.53 17.77 -41.30
C VAL A 254 -5.48 18.42 -40.40
N ALA A 255 -5.23 17.88 -39.22
CA ALA A 255 -4.13 18.30 -38.36
C ALA A 255 -3.67 17.16 -37.45
N ALA A 256 -2.44 17.27 -36.97
CA ALA A 256 -1.90 16.45 -35.90
C ALA A 256 -1.04 17.32 -34.97
N HIS A 257 -0.88 16.87 -33.72
CA HIS A 257 -0.02 17.51 -32.74
C HIS A 257 0.62 16.43 -31.85
N ILE A 258 1.93 16.54 -31.64
CA ILE A 258 2.69 15.70 -30.72
C ILE A 258 3.04 16.53 -29.48
N PRO A 259 2.68 16.07 -28.27
CA PRO A 259 3.00 16.78 -27.04
C PRO A 259 4.50 17.08 -26.91
N ASN A 260 4.85 18.33 -26.57
CA ASN A 260 6.23 18.79 -26.34
C ASN A 260 7.19 18.69 -27.55
N SER A 261 6.68 18.60 -28.79
CA SER A 261 7.46 18.74 -30.02
C SER A 261 7.75 20.19 -30.39
#